data_AF-A0A8D8FRB6-F1
#
_entry.id   AF-A0A8D8FRB6-F1
#
_cell.length_a   1.000
_cell.length_b   1.000
_cell.length_c   1.000
_cell.angle_alpha   90.00
_cell.angle_beta   90.00
_cell.angle_gamma   90.00
#
_symmetry.space_group_name_H-M   'P 1'
#
loop_
_entity.id
_entity.type
_entity.pdbx_description
1 polymer ?
#
loop_
_entity_poly.entity_id
_entity_poly.type
_entity_poly.pdbx_seq_one_letter_code
_entity_poly.pdbx_strand_id
1 'polypeptide(L)'
;MGMNVSRQVDLAENEYLKRFVGRDHVPAYNDDFWNSFLQYHINLPTNSQEQLSLDSRLESLCQSFIAHNLSSGNFGSLVNVFLVKVSELLALSDAESTVHIWQAFNALFIIRCLVKYMIETGSEYQLLQHFEALPVQSQDDGEVVEQGSEAVTVAVTGETRTALAKLIDGTKFETFLEALVNIIVVIPVKEFTYHLHLEAVNCLIVLLSVSQFTQQGTEKSTIFRTIYKCQHANTLMSALLHFLSRMTQVPATMFGFGSGGSFVFGIAESLWSILTFARKQPDVLTAHDLPAAFKDHYPLANQSLLLILILTNHYTTKDNPYRVSLFGCADSQGAADSSASSKEPEQAVTFKIDFSSLYNTLCRIVTIDQTTLLLYLLLHRNQRFYKYVMAQQNLQQLVIPILQTLYNAPDSTSHHIYMSLIVLLILSEDDNFNKSVHEIILKNITWYTERSISEISLGGLLILVVIRTIQYNMLKMRDKYLHTNCLAALANMSGQFRSLHPYVAQRLVSLFETLAKKHARLDQQLRQPAAVAANGDASAAVAVPIVAGSNPDDMLQDLSVLEEVLRMVLEI
;
A
#
# COMPACT_ATOMS: atom_id res chain seq x y z
N MET A 1 1.26 16.64 -34.59
CA MET A 1 1.38 17.21 -33.23
C MET A 1 0.53 16.36 -32.31
N GLY A 2 1.19 15.45 -31.59
CA GLY A 2 0.62 14.16 -31.22
C GLY A 2 1.65 13.05 -31.44
N MET A 3 2.86 13.17 -30.87
CA MET A 3 3.81 12.06 -30.98
C MET A 3 3.32 10.91 -30.10
N ASN A 4 3.09 9.75 -30.70
CA ASN A 4 2.96 8.51 -29.94
C ASN A 4 4.35 8.16 -29.40
N VAL A 5 4.54 8.26 -28.09
CA VAL A 5 5.70 7.76 -27.36
C VAL A 5 5.60 6.24 -27.33
N SER A 6 6.03 5.61 -28.42
CA SER A 6 6.10 4.15 -28.51
C SER A 6 7.32 3.62 -27.75
N ARG A 7 7.35 2.30 -27.53
CA ARG A 7 8.49 1.63 -26.89
C ARG A 7 9.78 1.73 -27.71
N GLN A 8 9.69 2.05 -29.00
CA GLN A 8 10.82 2.12 -29.94
C GLN A 8 11.26 3.55 -30.26
N VAL A 9 10.52 4.57 -29.81
CA VAL A 9 10.90 5.96 -30.03
C VAL A 9 12.11 6.30 -29.17
N ASP A 10 13.13 6.86 -29.82
CA ASP A 10 14.22 7.54 -29.13
C ASP A 10 13.72 8.90 -28.62
N LEU A 11 13.52 9.00 -27.31
CA LEU A 11 13.05 10.20 -26.65
C LEU A 11 14.10 11.32 -26.69
N ALA A 12 15.38 10.96 -26.79
CA ALA A 12 16.47 11.94 -26.82
C ALA A 12 16.42 12.81 -28.08
N GLU A 13 15.81 12.31 -29.17
CA GLU A 13 15.68 13.04 -30.44
C GLU A 13 14.48 13.97 -30.52
N ASN A 14 13.61 13.99 -29.51
CA ASN A 14 12.44 14.87 -29.50
C ASN A 14 12.85 16.32 -29.23
N GLU A 15 12.61 17.20 -30.21
CA GLU A 15 12.98 18.63 -30.14
C GLU A 15 12.34 19.39 -28.96
N TYR A 16 11.11 19.07 -28.58
CA TYR A 16 10.46 19.71 -27.43
C TYR A 16 11.09 19.24 -26.11
N LEU A 17 11.42 17.94 -25.98
CA LEU A 17 12.15 17.41 -24.82
C LEU A 17 13.55 18.01 -24.74
N LYS A 18 14.31 18.07 -25.84
CA LYS A 18 15.63 18.72 -25.91
C LYS A 18 15.56 20.17 -25.44
N ARG A 19 14.57 20.92 -25.90
CA ARG A 19 14.34 22.31 -25.48
C ARG A 19 13.99 22.41 -23.99
N PHE A 20 13.12 21.53 -23.49
CA PHE A 20 12.73 21.51 -22.08
C PHE A 20 13.89 21.17 -21.13
N VAL A 21 14.73 20.18 -21.47
CA VAL A 21 15.91 19.80 -20.67
C VAL A 21 17.15 20.66 -20.93
N GLY A 22 17.05 21.61 -21.84
CA GLY A 22 18.11 22.51 -22.25
C GLY A 22 18.43 23.60 -21.21
N ARG A 23 19.39 24.44 -21.58
CA ARG A 23 19.87 25.58 -20.78
C ARG A 23 18.95 26.79 -20.84
N ASP A 24 18.19 26.91 -21.93
CA ASP A 24 17.33 28.04 -22.16
C ASP A 24 16.06 27.95 -21.31
N HIS A 25 15.65 29.08 -20.74
CA HIS A 25 14.41 29.17 -20.00
C HIS A 25 13.21 29.02 -20.95
N VAL A 26 12.28 28.16 -20.59
CA VAL A 26 10.95 28.05 -21.20
C VAL A 26 9.94 28.69 -20.25
N PRO A 27 9.42 29.90 -20.56
CA PRO A 27 8.47 30.57 -19.68
C PRO A 27 7.14 29.81 -19.58
N ALA A 28 6.52 29.82 -18.40
CA ALA A 28 5.22 29.18 -18.17
C ALA A 28 4.09 29.75 -19.07
N TYR A 29 4.20 31.02 -19.48
CA TYR A 29 3.22 31.68 -20.36
C TYR A 29 3.44 31.41 -21.86
N ASN A 30 4.40 30.56 -22.24
CA ASN A 30 4.63 30.18 -23.64
C ASN A 30 3.64 29.08 -24.07
N ASP A 31 2.39 29.47 -24.30
CA ASP A 31 1.31 28.53 -24.61
C ASP A 31 1.59 27.70 -25.88
N ASP A 32 2.21 28.28 -26.91
CA ASP A 32 2.55 27.56 -28.15
C ASP A 32 3.48 26.36 -27.89
N PHE A 33 4.50 26.58 -27.05
CA PHE A 33 5.41 25.51 -26.64
C PHE A 33 4.68 24.47 -25.79
N TRP A 34 4.00 24.89 -24.71
CA TRP A 34 3.39 23.95 -23.76
C TRP A 34 2.24 23.16 -24.35
N ASN A 35 1.42 23.79 -25.20
CA ASN A 35 0.36 23.10 -25.92
C ASN A 35 0.91 22.03 -26.84
N SER A 36 2.05 22.27 -27.50
CA SER A 36 2.69 21.28 -28.38
C SER A 36 3.43 20.20 -27.61
N PHE A 37 4.14 20.58 -26.54
CA PHE A 37 4.96 19.70 -25.72
C PHE A 37 4.10 18.70 -24.93
N LEU A 38 2.98 19.14 -24.37
CA LEU A 38 2.09 18.31 -23.56
C LEU A 38 1.07 17.52 -24.39
N GLN A 39 1.14 17.56 -25.72
CA GLN A 39 0.20 16.86 -26.61
C GLN A 39 0.71 15.46 -27.02
N TYR A 40 1.43 14.75 -26.16
CA TYR A 40 1.95 13.41 -26.46
C TYR A 40 1.02 12.29 -25.96
N HIS A 41 1.10 11.13 -26.61
CA HIS A 41 0.45 9.91 -26.11
C HIS A 41 1.52 8.98 -25.59
N ILE A 42 1.33 8.41 -24.41
CA ILE A 42 2.26 7.45 -23.83
C ILE A 42 1.55 6.15 -23.48
N ASN A 43 2.20 5.04 -23.81
CA ASN A 43 1.81 3.75 -23.27
C ASN A 43 2.40 3.62 -21.86
N LEU A 44 1.53 3.73 -20.84
CA LEU A 44 1.97 3.64 -19.46
C LEU A 44 2.61 2.28 -19.16
N PRO A 45 3.74 2.25 -18.42
CA PRO A 45 4.33 1.00 -17.97
C PRO A 45 3.34 0.19 -17.13
N THR A 46 3.09 -1.06 -17.52
CA THR A 46 2.15 -1.94 -16.82
C THR A 46 2.84 -2.82 -15.76
N ASN A 47 4.14 -3.03 -15.92
CA ASN A 47 4.96 -3.88 -15.06
C ASN A 47 6.34 -3.24 -14.79
N SER A 48 7.07 -3.81 -13.83
CA SER A 48 8.36 -3.29 -13.39
C SER A 48 9.42 -3.29 -14.51
N GLN A 49 9.38 -4.27 -15.41
CA GLN A 49 10.32 -4.35 -16.54
C GLN A 49 10.10 -3.20 -17.53
N GLU A 50 8.84 -2.89 -17.84
CA GLU A 50 8.48 -1.74 -18.68
C GLU A 50 8.84 -0.42 -18.02
N GLN A 51 8.69 -0.31 -16.70
CA GLN A 51 9.10 0.89 -15.95
C GLN A 51 10.62 1.07 -16.02
N LEU A 52 11.40 0.02 -15.78
CA LEU A 52 12.86 0.07 -15.89
C LEU A 52 13.32 0.43 -17.31
N SER A 53 12.63 -0.09 -18.33
CA SER A 53 12.89 0.27 -19.73
C SER A 53 12.59 1.74 -20.02
N LEU A 54 11.52 2.30 -19.45
CA LEU A 54 11.25 3.73 -19.55
C LEU A 54 12.33 4.57 -18.84
N ASP A 55 12.68 4.19 -17.62
CA ASP A 55 13.68 4.89 -16.80
C ASP A 55 15.04 4.94 -17.52
N SER A 56 15.48 3.81 -18.09
CA SER A 56 16.73 3.75 -18.86
C SER A 56 16.72 4.66 -20.11
N ARG A 57 15.58 4.80 -20.78
CA ARG A 57 15.44 5.72 -21.93
C ARG A 57 15.40 7.20 -21.53
N LEU A 58 14.95 7.50 -20.31
CA LEU A 58 14.87 8.86 -19.78
C LEU A 58 16.17 9.30 -19.10
N GLU A 59 17.05 8.38 -18.73
CA GLU A 59 18.22 8.66 -17.89
C GLU A 59 19.10 9.81 -18.40
N SER A 60 19.48 9.80 -19.68
CA SER A 60 20.34 10.85 -20.26
C SER A 60 19.66 12.23 -20.30
N LEU A 61 18.34 12.26 -20.55
CA LEU A 61 17.52 13.46 -20.50
C LEU A 61 17.41 13.99 -19.07
N CYS A 62 17.19 13.12 -18.10
CA CYS A 62 17.10 13.47 -16.68
C CYS A 62 18.44 14.00 -16.13
N GLN A 63 19.57 13.39 -16.50
CA GLN A 63 20.91 13.88 -16.16
C GLN A 63 21.13 15.30 -16.71
N SER A 64 20.80 15.51 -17.99
CA SER A 64 20.90 16.83 -18.63
C SER A 64 19.98 17.84 -17.94
N PHE A 65 18.76 17.43 -17.60
CA PHE A 65 17.78 18.27 -16.93
C PHE A 65 18.27 18.75 -15.56
N ILE A 66 18.76 17.85 -14.70
CA ILE A 66 19.28 18.22 -13.38
C ILE A 66 20.45 19.21 -13.51
N ALA A 67 21.35 18.98 -14.48
CA ALA A 67 22.51 19.85 -14.69
C ALA A 67 22.12 21.29 -15.11
N HIS A 68 21.01 21.46 -15.82
CA HIS A 68 20.60 22.76 -16.36
C HIS A 68 19.48 23.45 -15.57
N ASN A 69 18.59 22.70 -14.89
CA ASN A 69 17.37 23.25 -14.30
C ASN A 69 17.63 24.30 -13.22
N LEU A 70 18.73 24.20 -12.46
CA LEU A 70 19.07 25.21 -11.45
C LEU A 70 19.34 26.59 -12.05
N SER A 71 19.72 26.67 -13.34
CA SER A 71 19.90 27.92 -14.06
C SER A 71 18.76 28.24 -15.03
N SER A 72 18.09 27.25 -15.62
CA SER A 72 17.00 27.47 -16.58
C SER A 72 15.65 27.67 -15.91
N GLY A 73 15.41 27.09 -14.71
CA GLY A 73 14.13 27.19 -14.01
C GLY A 73 12.95 26.47 -14.68
N ASN A 74 13.22 25.58 -15.65
CA ASN A 74 12.19 24.94 -16.47
C ASN A 74 11.25 24.02 -15.67
N PHE A 75 11.73 23.42 -14.57
CA PHE A 75 10.88 22.63 -13.68
C PHE A 75 9.79 23.49 -13.03
N GLY A 76 10.15 24.68 -12.54
CA GLY A 76 9.20 25.63 -11.97
C GLY A 76 8.16 26.09 -13.01
N SER A 77 8.57 26.30 -14.26
CA SER A 77 7.64 26.60 -15.35
C SER A 77 6.66 25.45 -15.60
N LEU A 78 7.14 24.20 -15.67
CA LEU A 78 6.27 23.03 -15.85
C LEU A 78 5.28 22.85 -14.68
N VAL A 79 5.74 23.04 -13.45
CA VAL A 79 4.87 23.01 -12.26
C VAL A 79 3.81 24.10 -12.36
N ASN A 80 4.16 25.33 -12.74
CA ASN A 80 3.19 26.40 -12.91
C ASN A 80 2.15 26.08 -14.00
N VAL A 81 2.59 25.55 -15.15
CA VAL A 81 1.67 25.11 -16.22
C VAL A 81 0.72 24.04 -15.71
N PHE A 82 1.22 23.04 -14.98
CA PHE A 82 0.38 22.03 -14.33
C PHE A 82 -0.65 22.66 -13.38
N LEU A 83 -0.23 23.60 -12.52
CA LEU A 83 -1.11 24.29 -11.58
C LEU A 83 -2.22 25.07 -12.30
N VAL A 84 -1.89 25.79 -13.37
CA VAL A 84 -2.88 26.51 -14.21
C VAL A 84 -3.89 25.52 -14.79
N LYS A 85 -3.42 24.39 -15.37
CA LYS A 85 -4.33 23.37 -15.92
C LYS A 85 -5.23 22.76 -14.85
N VAL A 86 -4.71 22.47 -13.65
CA VAL A 86 -5.54 21.97 -12.53
C VAL A 86 -6.56 23.02 -12.08
N SER A 87 -6.17 24.29 -11.99
CA SER A 87 -7.09 25.38 -11.64
C SER A 87 -8.22 25.53 -12.67
N GLU A 88 -7.91 25.44 -13.96
CA GLU A 88 -8.90 25.39 -15.04
C GLU A 88 -9.88 24.22 -14.87
N LEU A 89 -9.36 23.01 -14.57
CA LEU A 89 -10.20 21.83 -14.35
C LEU A 89 -11.13 21.96 -13.14
N LEU A 90 -10.69 22.62 -12.08
CA LEU A 90 -11.52 22.89 -10.89
C LEU A 90 -12.61 23.94 -11.17
N ALA A 91 -12.36 24.86 -12.11
CA ALA A 91 -13.31 25.90 -12.51
C ALA A 91 -14.35 25.41 -13.52
N LEU A 92 -14.01 24.40 -14.33
CA LEU A 92 -14.90 23.81 -15.32
C LEU A 92 -15.94 22.92 -14.63
N SER A 93 -17.07 23.50 -14.24
CA SER A 93 -18.24 22.77 -13.74
C SER A 93 -18.80 21.87 -14.84
N ASP A 94 -18.55 20.57 -14.73
CA ASP A 94 -19.11 19.47 -15.54
C ASP A 94 -18.86 19.48 -17.07
N ALA A 95 -18.20 20.50 -17.64
CA ALA A 95 -17.83 20.49 -19.05
C ALA A 95 -16.65 19.53 -19.31
N GLU A 96 -16.83 18.56 -20.20
CA GLU A 96 -15.77 17.69 -20.68
C GLU A 96 -14.72 18.51 -21.42
N SER A 97 -13.61 18.85 -20.76
CA SER A 97 -12.41 19.29 -21.46
C SER A 97 -11.33 18.23 -21.39
N THR A 98 -11.51 17.22 -22.23
CA THR A 98 -10.56 16.12 -22.45
C THR A 98 -9.14 16.64 -22.70
N VAL A 99 -8.99 17.78 -23.36
CA VAL A 99 -7.68 18.39 -23.65
C VAL A 99 -7.00 18.91 -22.38
N HIS A 100 -7.70 19.67 -21.51
CA HIS A 100 -7.10 20.18 -20.27
C HIS A 100 -6.71 19.02 -19.33
N ILE A 101 -7.54 17.98 -19.25
CA ILE A 101 -7.27 16.80 -18.42
C ILE A 101 -6.06 16.03 -18.94
N TRP A 102 -5.98 15.84 -20.25
CA TRP A 102 -4.87 15.18 -20.91
C TRP A 102 -3.55 15.95 -20.72
N GLN A 103 -3.57 17.27 -20.91
CA GLN A 103 -2.39 18.12 -20.67
C GLN A 103 -1.97 18.12 -19.19
N ALA A 104 -2.93 18.20 -18.26
CA ALA A 104 -2.65 18.12 -16.83
C ALA A 104 -2.01 16.77 -16.46
N PHE A 105 -2.54 15.68 -17.00
CA PHE A 105 -1.97 14.34 -16.82
C PHE A 105 -0.55 14.26 -17.36
N ASN A 106 -0.31 14.71 -18.59
CA ASN A 106 1.00 14.65 -19.22
C ASN A 106 2.04 15.50 -18.48
N ALA A 107 1.64 16.69 -18.03
CA ALA A 107 2.51 17.53 -17.21
C ALA A 107 2.86 16.83 -15.89
N LEU A 108 1.86 16.26 -15.22
CA LEU A 108 2.05 15.53 -13.96
C LEU A 108 2.93 14.29 -14.14
N PHE A 109 2.78 13.57 -15.24
CA PHE A 109 3.60 12.41 -15.57
C PHE A 109 5.08 12.79 -15.71
N ILE A 110 5.38 13.87 -16.46
CA ILE A 110 6.75 14.39 -16.58
C ILE A 110 7.27 14.81 -15.21
N ILE A 111 6.47 15.52 -14.41
CA ILE A 111 6.84 15.91 -13.04
C ILE A 111 7.17 14.67 -12.21
N ARG A 112 6.33 13.63 -12.21
CA ARG A 112 6.59 12.40 -11.45
C ARG A 112 7.87 11.71 -11.90
N CYS A 113 8.15 11.62 -13.21
CA CYS A 113 9.39 11.04 -13.72
C CYS A 113 10.63 11.81 -13.23
N LEU A 114 10.60 13.14 -13.27
CA LEU A 114 11.70 13.97 -12.79
C LEU A 114 11.88 13.89 -11.28
N VAL A 115 10.79 13.96 -10.52
CA VAL A 115 10.79 13.83 -9.05
C VAL A 115 11.33 12.46 -8.64
N LYS A 116 10.88 11.38 -9.29
CA LYS A 116 11.41 10.03 -9.06
C LYS A 116 12.92 9.99 -9.24
N TYR A 117 13.41 10.49 -10.38
CA TYR A 117 14.83 10.51 -10.68
C TYR A 117 15.63 11.32 -9.63
N MET A 118 15.16 12.52 -9.28
CA MET A 118 15.81 13.37 -8.26
C MET A 118 15.82 12.73 -6.86
N ILE A 119 14.79 11.98 -6.48
CA ILE A 119 14.75 11.24 -5.22
C ILE A 119 15.74 10.06 -5.24
N GLU A 120 15.85 9.36 -6.36
CA GLU A 120 16.72 8.19 -6.51
C GLU A 120 18.21 8.56 -6.59
N THR A 121 18.55 9.71 -7.19
CA THR A 121 19.94 10.11 -7.43
C THR A 121 20.44 11.26 -6.56
N GLY A 122 19.55 11.95 -5.85
CA GLY A 122 19.85 13.19 -5.12
C GLY A 122 19.32 13.18 -3.69
N SER A 123 19.56 14.30 -3.01
CA SER A 123 19.00 14.56 -1.68
C SER A 123 17.64 15.26 -1.76
N GLU A 124 16.83 15.09 -0.72
CA GLU A 124 15.57 15.83 -0.55
C GLU A 124 15.76 17.35 -0.67
N TYR A 125 16.88 17.88 -0.16
CA TYR A 125 17.21 19.30 -0.28
C TYR A 125 17.42 19.72 -1.75
N GLN A 126 18.10 18.91 -2.55
CA GLN A 126 18.29 19.18 -3.98
C GLN A 126 16.97 19.12 -4.76
N LEU A 127 16.06 18.21 -4.41
CA LEU A 127 14.72 18.20 -4.98
C LEU A 127 14.01 19.55 -4.75
N LEU A 128 14.03 20.05 -3.51
CA LEU A 128 13.43 21.35 -3.18
C LEU A 128 14.12 22.52 -3.91
N GLN A 129 15.45 22.46 -4.09
CA GLN A 129 16.17 23.43 -4.92
C GLN A 129 15.67 23.47 -6.36
N HIS A 130 15.35 22.30 -6.95
CA HIS A 130 14.82 22.25 -8.31
C HIS A 130 13.40 22.80 -8.42
N PHE A 131 12.54 22.59 -7.41
CA PHE A 131 11.23 23.27 -7.33
C PHE A 131 11.40 24.79 -7.30
N GLU A 132 12.31 25.29 -6.47
CA GLU A 132 12.53 26.72 -6.27
C GLU A 132 13.47 27.38 -7.28
N ALA A 133 13.98 26.63 -8.26
CA ALA A 133 14.85 27.17 -9.30
C ALA A 133 14.16 28.30 -10.08
N LEU A 134 14.93 29.33 -10.38
CA LEU A 134 14.51 30.49 -11.18
C LEU A 134 15.54 30.72 -12.27
N PRO A 135 15.12 31.19 -13.46
CA PRO A 135 16.05 31.46 -14.55
C PRO A 135 17.12 32.47 -14.11
N VAL A 136 18.36 32.25 -14.54
CA VAL A 136 19.41 33.26 -14.40
C VAL A 136 19.04 34.42 -15.31
N GLN A 137 18.73 35.57 -14.72
CA GLN A 137 18.56 36.80 -15.47
C GLN A 137 19.91 37.16 -16.10
N SER A 138 19.96 37.26 -17.42
CA SER A 138 21.04 37.98 -18.10
C SER A 138 21.07 39.39 -17.49
N GLN A 139 22.17 39.79 -16.89
CA GLN A 139 22.38 41.21 -16.60
C GLN A 139 22.39 41.92 -17.94
N ASP A 140 21.29 42.58 -18.26
CA ASP A 140 21.29 43.67 -19.23
C ASP A 140 21.86 44.87 -18.49
N ASP A 141 22.96 45.43 -18.99
CA ASP A 141 23.56 46.66 -18.48
C ASP A 141 22.52 47.79 -18.63
N GLY A 142 21.85 48.20 -17.54
CA GLY A 142 20.86 49.27 -17.62
C GLY A 142 20.22 49.68 -16.29
N GLU A 143 20.74 50.78 -15.73
CA GLU A 143 20.14 51.69 -14.75
C GLU A 143 19.90 51.20 -13.31
N VAL A 144 20.82 51.66 -12.45
CA VAL A 144 20.69 51.70 -10.98
C VAL A 144 19.62 52.75 -10.62
N VAL A 145 18.52 52.31 -10.02
CA VAL A 145 17.64 53.20 -9.24
C VAL A 145 17.85 52.86 -7.76
N GLU A 146 18.55 53.74 -7.05
CA GLU A 146 18.69 53.70 -5.59
C GLU A 146 17.34 53.98 -4.92
N GLN A 147 16.86 53.04 -4.09
CA GLN A 147 16.07 53.38 -2.90
C GLN A 147 16.52 52.50 -1.74
N GLY A 148 16.96 53.17 -0.68
CA GLY A 148 17.64 52.57 0.46
C GLY A 148 16.73 51.86 1.46
N SER A 149 17.33 50.92 2.19
CA SER A 149 16.96 50.61 3.57
C SER A 149 18.17 50.00 4.28
N GLU A 150 18.44 50.54 5.46
CA GLU A 150 19.58 50.25 6.31
C GLU A 150 19.55 48.82 6.87
N ALA A 151 20.65 48.08 6.73
CA ALA A 151 20.99 46.97 7.60
C ALA A 151 22.52 46.87 7.75
N VAL A 152 22.94 46.75 9.01
CA VAL A 152 24.29 46.93 9.55
C VAL A 152 25.32 45.96 8.96
N THR A 153 26.43 46.51 8.45
CA THR A 153 27.61 45.78 7.96
C THR A 153 28.60 45.48 9.08
N VAL A 154 29.01 44.21 9.22
CA VAL A 154 30.32 43.84 9.78
C VAL A 154 31.16 43.30 8.63
N ALA A 155 32.27 43.99 8.35
CA ALA A 155 33.17 43.71 7.23
C ALA A 155 34.06 42.50 7.51
N VAL A 156 34.13 41.57 6.56
CA VAL A 156 35.29 40.69 6.35
C VAL A 156 35.63 40.72 4.86
N THR A 157 36.87 41.10 4.59
CA THR A 157 37.50 41.20 3.28
C THR A 157 37.69 39.82 2.64
N GLY A 158 37.23 39.65 1.41
CA GLY A 158 37.54 38.48 0.58
C GLY A 158 36.55 38.33 -0.57
N GLU A 159 37.05 38.46 -1.80
CA GLU A 159 36.33 38.32 -3.06
C GLU A 159 35.41 37.08 -3.08
N THR A 160 34.12 37.28 -2.91
CA THR A 160 33.11 36.25 -3.17
C THR A 160 31.90 36.92 -3.79
N ARG A 161 31.60 36.54 -5.05
CA ARG A 161 30.33 36.81 -5.73
C ARG A 161 29.20 36.44 -4.77
N THR A 162 28.56 37.44 -4.19
CA THR A 162 27.49 37.25 -3.22
C THR A 162 26.24 36.84 -3.99
N ALA A 163 26.12 35.54 -4.28
CA ALA A 163 24.84 34.96 -4.62
C ALA A 163 23.90 35.26 -3.45
N LEU A 164 22.93 36.14 -3.66
CA LEU A 164 21.77 36.27 -2.77
C LEU A 164 21.30 34.84 -2.52
N ALA A 165 21.48 34.33 -1.30
CA ALA A 165 21.11 32.97 -0.96
C ALA A 165 19.61 32.85 -1.21
N LYS A 166 19.22 32.32 -2.37
CA LYS A 166 17.82 32.06 -2.72
C LYS A 166 17.29 31.16 -1.61
N LEU A 167 16.45 31.72 -0.75
CA LEU A 167 15.86 30.99 0.36
C LEU A 167 14.97 29.90 -0.24
N ILE A 168 15.29 28.62 0.02
CA ILE A 168 14.41 27.51 -0.33
C ILE A 168 13.34 27.47 0.74
N ASP A 169 12.28 28.24 0.54
CA ASP A 169 11.15 28.31 1.48
C ASP A 169 10.17 27.14 1.33
N GLY A 170 10.21 26.44 0.18
CA GLY A 170 9.41 25.26 -0.13
C GLY A 170 8.00 25.57 -0.63
N THR A 171 7.66 26.85 -0.84
CA THR A 171 6.29 27.29 -1.17
C THR A 171 5.76 26.69 -2.47
N LYS A 172 6.59 26.54 -3.52
CA LYS A 172 6.16 25.91 -4.78
C LYS A 172 5.89 24.43 -4.61
N PHE A 173 6.70 23.75 -3.78
CA PHE A 173 6.48 22.35 -3.44
C PHE A 173 5.18 22.16 -2.65
N GLU A 174 4.90 23.02 -1.67
CA GLU A 174 3.63 22.98 -0.91
C GLU A 174 2.42 23.20 -1.82
N THR A 175 2.49 24.18 -2.73
CA THR A 175 1.43 24.47 -3.70
C THR A 175 1.21 23.29 -4.66
N PHE A 176 2.30 22.67 -5.13
CA PHE A 176 2.23 21.46 -5.95
C PHE A 176 1.56 20.30 -5.20
N LEU A 177 1.94 20.07 -3.95
CA LEU A 177 1.35 19.02 -3.12
C LEU A 177 -0.15 19.27 -2.89
N GLU A 178 -0.54 20.52 -2.61
CA GLU A 178 -1.94 20.90 -2.48
C GLU A 178 -2.74 20.60 -3.76
N ALA A 179 -2.19 20.89 -4.93
CA ALA A 179 -2.81 20.55 -6.21
C ALA A 179 -2.98 19.03 -6.40
N LEU A 180 -2.01 18.20 -6.00
CA LEU A 180 -2.16 16.73 -6.03
C LEU A 180 -3.33 16.27 -5.14
N VAL A 181 -3.43 16.83 -3.93
CA VAL A 181 -4.52 16.49 -3.01
C VAL A 181 -5.87 16.96 -3.58
N ASN A 182 -5.93 18.16 -4.14
CA ASN A 182 -7.15 18.70 -4.74
C ASN A 182 -7.63 17.87 -5.94
N ILE A 183 -6.73 17.34 -6.77
CA ILE A 183 -7.11 16.37 -7.81
C ILE A 183 -7.85 15.19 -7.17
N ILE A 184 -7.29 14.58 -6.13
CA ILE A 184 -7.84 13.37 -5.52
C ILE A 184 -9.17 13.63 -4.81
N VAL A 185 -9.31 14.77 -4.11
CA VAL A 185 -10.46 15.01 -3.22
C VAL A 185 -11.57 15.87 -3.83
N VAL A 186 -11.27 16.69 -4.83
CA VAL A 186 -12.25 17.63 -5.43
C VAL A 186 -12.73 17.14 -6.79
N ILE A 187 -11.84 16.61 -7.63
CA ILE A 187 -12.22 16.19 -9.00
C ILE A 187 -12.95 14.84 -8.92
N PRO A 188 -14.15 14.69 -9.51
CA PRO A 188 -14.85 13.40 -9.51
C PRO A 188 -14.11 12.37 -10.35
N VAL A 189 -14.11 11.11 -9.91
CA VAL A 189 -13.61 9.98 -10.70
C VAL A 189 -14.65 9.63 -11.77
N LYS A 190 -14.31 9.92 -13.02
CA LYS A 190 -15.04 9.61 -14.26
C LYS A 190 -14.07 8.88 -15.20
N GLU A 191 -14.56 8.31 -16.29
CA GLU A 191 -13.73 7.58 -17.27
C GLU A 191 -12.53 8.42 -17.75
N PHE A 192 -12.78 9.67 -18.11
CA PHE A 192 -11.76 10.59 -18.61
C PHE A 192 -10.90 11.24 -17.51
N THR A 193 -11.25 11.19 -16.22
CA THR A 193 -10.39 11.70 -15.12
C THR A 193 -9.62 10.59 -14.41
N TYR A 194 -9.95 9.32 -14.64
CA TYR A 194 -9.40 8.17 -13.91
C TYR A 194 -7.86 8.14 -13.90
N HIS A 195 -7.23 8.35 -15.06
CA HIS A 195 -5.78 8.30 -15.17
C HIS A 195 -5.09 9.49 -14.49
N LEU A 196 -5.75 10.66 -14.42
CA LEU A 196 -5.24 11.81 -13.67
C LEU A 196 -5.24 11.52 -12.16
N HIS A 197 -6.30 10.88 -11.65
CA HIS A 197 -6.35 10.40 -10.26
C HIS A 197 -5.26 9.39 -9.96
N LEU A 198 -5.10 8.38 -10.84
CA LEU A 198 -4.07 7.37 -10.69
C LEU A 198 -2.66 7.99 -10.66
N GLU A 199 -2.40 8.97 -11.53
CA GLU A 199 -1.12 9.65 -11.60
C GLU A 199 -0.85 10.53 -10.36
N ALA A 200 -1.87 11.19 -9.83
CA ALA A 200 -1.75 11.96 -8.58
C ALA A 200 -1.43 11.05 -7.38
N VAL A 201 -2.10 9.90 -7.27
CA VAL A 201 -1.81 8.90 -6.23
C VAL A 201 -0.38 8.36 -6.39
N ASN A 202 0.02 8.00 -7.62
CA ASN A 202 1.39 7.54 -7.91
C ASN A 202 2.44 8.60 -7.57
N CYS A 203 2.16 9.89 -7.83
CA CYS A 203 3.07 10.98 -7.51
C CYS A 203 3.27 11.13 -6.00
N LEU A 204 2.20 11.03 -5.20
CA LEU A 204 2.30 11.02 -3.74
C LEU A 204 3.12 9.82 -3.22
N ILE A 205 2.93 8.64 -3.80
CA ILE A 205 3.73 7.45 -3.44
C ILE A 205 5.21 7.66 -3.77
N VAL A 206 5.52 8.22 -4.96
CA VAL A 206 6.89 8.55 -5.34
C VAL A 206 7.52 9.54 -4.38
N LEU A 207 6.80 10.61 -4.00
CA LEU A 207 7.29 11.56 -2.99
C LEU A 207 7.60 10.88 -1.64
N LEU A 208 6.71 10.01 -1.17
CA LEU A 208 6.87 9.30 0.11
C LEU A 208 7.96 8.22 0.06
N SER A 209 8.34 7.75 -1.14
CA SER A 209 9.45 6.81 -1.33
C SER A 209 10.82 7.39 -0.99
N VAL A 210 10.92 8.71 -0.74
CA VAL A 210 12.15 9.36 -0.26
C VAL A 210 12.75 8.65 0.95
N SER A 211 11.92 8.05 1.82
CA SER A 211 12.37 7.28 2.98
C SER A 211 13.21 6.03 2.64
N GLN A 212 13.14 5.55 1.38
CA GLN A 212 13.93 4.41 0.90
C GLN A 212 15.34 4.82 0.44
N PHE A 213 15.56 6.11 0.18
CA PHE A 213 16.81 6.65 -0.37
C PHE A 213 17.56 7.56 0.61
N THR A 214 16.94 7.91 1.74
CA THR A 214 17.57 8.68 2.82
C THR A 214 17.83 7.84 4.06
N GLN A 215 18.94 8.10 4.75
CA GLN A 215 19.22 7.53 6.07
C GLN A 215 18.62 8.37 7.21
N GLN A 216 18.02 9.53 6.90
CA GLN A 216 17.37 10.37 7.90
C GLN A 216 16.01 9.82 8.29
N GLY A 217 15.66 9.89 9.58
CA GLY A 217 14.32 9.52 10.03
C GLY A 217 13.23 10.43 9.44
N THR A 218 12.01 9.89 9.29
CA THR A 218 10.89 10.56 8.59
C THR A 218 10.47 11.88 9.26
N GLU A 219 10.76 12.06 10.55
CA GLU A 219 10.55 13.30 11.31
C GLU A 219 11.38 14.50 10.84
N LYS A 220 12.52 14.25 10.19
CA LYS A 220 13.40 15.29 9.63
C LYS A 220 13.08 15.62 8.18
N SER A 221 12.39 14.72 7.46
CA SER A 221 12.02 14.95 6.07
C SER A 221 11.00 16.08 5.94
N THR A 222 11.30 17.02 5.05
CA THR A 222 10.40 18.13 4.68
C THR A 222 9.18 17.60 3.93
N ILE A 223 9.36 16.68 2.98
CA ILE A 223 8.28 16.02 2.23
C ILE A 223 7.29 15.34 3.19
N PHE A 224 7.79 14.49 4.10
CA PHE A 224 6.93 13.87 5.12
C PHE A 224 6.26 14.92 5.99
N ARG A 225 7.00 15.94 6.46
CA ARG A 225 6.41 17.01 7.28
C ARG A 225 5.28 17.75 6.58
N THR A 226 5.43 18.08 5.29
CA THR A 226 4.41 18.79 4.52
C THR A 226 3.18 17.90 4.30
N ILE A 227 3.38 16.63 3.89
CA ILE A 227 2.28 15.67 3.70
C ILE A 227 1.50 15.47 5.01
N TYR A 228 2.18 15.22 6.12
CA TYR A 228 1.52 14.96 7.41
C TYR A 228 0.98 16.23 8.11
N LYS A 229 1.26 17.43 7.59
CA LYS A 229 0.60 18.69 7.98
C LYS A 229 -0.56 19.09 7.06
N CYS A 230 -0.89 18.27 6.06
CA CYS A 230 -1.95 18.54 5.11
C CYS A 230 -3.30 18.76 5.82
N GLN A 231 -3.93 19.92 5.60
CA GLN A 231 -5.23 20.26 6.19
C GLN A 231 -6.36 19.35 5.66
N HIS A 232 -6.19 18.82 4.44
CA HIS A 232 -7.13 17.92 3.78
C HIS A 232 -6.88 16.44 4.10
N ALA A 233 -6.06 16.10 5.10
CA ALA A 233 -5.71 14.72 5.42
C ALA A 233 -6.93 13.81 5.63
N ASN A 234 -7.99 14.33 6.27
CA ASN A 234 -9.24 13.60 6.48
C ASN A 234 -9.96 13.30 5.15
N THR A 235 -10.12 14.30 4.29
CA THR A 235 -10.78 14.17 2.99
C THR A 235 -9.98 13.28 2.05
N LEU A 236 -8.64 13.37 2.10
CA LEU A 236 -7.75 12.50 1.33
C LEU A 236 -7.89 11.04 1.73
N MET A 237 -7.84 10.74 3.04
CA MET A 237 -8.06 9.37 3.53
C MET A 237 -9.45 8.85 3.15
N SER A 238 -10.49 9.71 3.25
CA SER A 238 -11.84 9.36 2.81
C SER A 238 -11.89 9.02 1.32
N ALA A 239 -11.30 9.86 0.45
CA ALA A 239 -11.29 9.64 -0.99
C ALA A 239 -10.56 8.32 -1.37
N LEU A 240 -9.38 8.07 -0.80
CA LEU A 240 -8.61 6.85 -1.06
C LEU A 240 -9.37 5.59 -0.61
N LEU A 241 -10.01 5.63 0.55
CA LEU A 241 -10.80 4.49 1.03
C LEU A 241 -12.05 4.25 0.17
N HIS A 242 -12.67 5.31 -0.36
CA HIS A 242 -13.74 5.19 -1.34
C HIS A 242 -13.27 4.63 -2.69
N PHE A 243 -12.08 5.00 -3.16
CA PHE A 243 -11.49 4.41 -4.38
C PHE A 243 -11.28 2.91 -4.22
N LEU A 244 -10.78 2.49 -3.06
CA LEU A 244 -10.67 1.08 -2.71
C LEU A 244 -12.05 0.40 -2.65
N SER A 245 -12.98 0.95 -1.85
CA SER A 245 -14.31 0.36 -1.63
C SER A 245 -15.12 0.19 -2.92
N ARG A 246 -15.05 1.17 -3.84
CA ARG A 246 -15.81 1.16 -5.09
C ARG A 246 -15.23 0.22 -6.15
N MET A 247 -13.91 -0.02 -6.12
CA MET A 247 -13.19 -0.81 -7.13
C MET A 247 -13.62 -0.45 -8.57
N THR A 248 -13.54 0.83 -8.93
CA THR A 248 -13.82 1.24 -10.32
C THR A 248 -12.79 0.63 -11.24
N GLN A 249 -13.23 -0.12 -12.25
CA GLN A 249 -12.35 -0.74 -13.24
C GLN A 249 -11.63 0.34 -14.06
N VAL A 250 -10.38 0.07 -14.45
CA VAL A 250 -9.64 0.94 -15.37
C VAL A 250 -10.40 1.11 -16.69
N PRO A 251 -10.56 2.34 -17.20
CA PRO A 251 -11.10 2.59 -18.53
C PRO A 251 -10.34 1.85 -19.64
N ALA A 252 -11.06 1.42 -20.68
CA ALA A 252 -10.45 0.79 -21.85
C ALA A 252 -9.63 1.79 -22.70
N THR A 253 -10.01 3.07 -22.66
CA THR A 253 -9.32 4.14 -23.39
C THR A 253 -8.84 5.22 -22.44
N MET A 254 -7.68 5.78 -22.74
CA MET A 254 -7.11 6.87 -21.95
C MET A 254 -7.62 8.20 -22.51
N PHE A 255 -8.40 8.94 -21.73
CA PHE A 255 -8.99 10.22 -22.16
C PHE A 255 -9.85 10.13 -23.44
N GLY A 256 -10.50 8.98 -23.71
CA GLY A 256 -11.29 8.79 -24.93
C GLY A 256 -10.48 8.59 -26.21
N PHE A 257 -9.14 8.55 -26.13
CA PHE A 257 -8.26 8.19 -27.23
C PHE A 257 -7.91 6.69 -27.12
N GLY A 258 -8.26 5.91 -28.15
CA GLY A 258 -7.90 4.49 -28.23
C GLY A 258 -6.38 4.28 -28.21
N SER A 259 -5.91 3.12 -27.77
CA SER A 259 -4.47 2.83 -27.63
C SER A 259 -3.70 2.77 -28.96
N GLY A 260 -4.39 2.91 -30.10
CA GLY A 260 -3.79 3.15 -31.41
C GLY A 260 -4.21 4.53 -31.92
N GLY A 261 -3.24 5.35 -32.34
CA GLY A 261 -3.40 6.76 -32.74
C GLY A 261 -4.26 7.05 -33.97
N SER A 262 -5.45 6.47 -34.06
CA SER A 262 -6.47 6.80 -35.05
C SER A 262 -7.85 6.73 -34.40
N PHE A 263 -8.57 7.85 -34.44
CA PHE A 263 -9.94 8.05 -33.95
C PHE A 263 -10.92 6.95 -34.42
N VAL A 264 -10.63 6.29 -35.55
CA VAL A 264 -11.48 5.24 -36.14
C VAL A 264 -11.35 3.89 -35.39
N PHE A 265 -10.22 3.61 -34.74
CA PHE A 265 -10.03 2.34 -34.02
C PHE A 265 -10.65 2.33 -32.61
N GLY A 266 -10.70 3.49 -31.92
CA GLY A 266 -11.35 3.60 -30.61
C GLY A 266 -12.87 3.34 -30.64
N ILE A 267 -13.54 3.67 -31.76
CA ILE A 267 -14.97 3.36 -31.96
C ILE A 267 -15.18 1.86 -32.12
N ALA A 268 -14.24 1.15 -32.76
CA ALA A 268 -14.35 -0.30 -32.95
C ALA A 268 -14.17 -1.08 -31.63
N GLU A 269 -13.21 -0.71 -30.77
CA GLU A 269 -13.05 -1.34 -29.44
C GLU A 269 -14.26 -1.07 -28.53
N SER A 270 -14.80 0.14 -28.55
CA SER A 270 -16.02 0.50 -27.83
C SER A 270 -17.24 -0.33 -28.31
N LEU A 271 -17.40 -0.50 -29.63
CA LEU A 271 -18.46 -1.34 -30.20
C LEU A 271 -18.26 -2.85 -29.93
N TRP A 272 -17.01 -3.33 -29.89
CA TRP A 272 -16.69 -4.71 -29.50
C TRP A 272 -16.94 -4.98 -28.02
N SER A 273 -16.65 -4.01 -27.14
CA SER A 273 -17.01 -4.05 -25.71
C SER A 273 -18.52 -4.16 -25.51
N ILE A 274 -19.31 -3.37 -26.26
CA ILE A 274 -20.77 -3.43 -26.25
C ILE A 274 -21.29 -4.79 -26.76
N LEU A 275 -20.70 -5.35 -27.82
CA LEU A 275 -21.10 -6.65 -28.38
C LEU A 275 -20.70 -7.84 -27.49
N THR A 276 -19.64 -7.72 -26.68
CA THR A 276 -19.19 -8.77 -25.74
C THR A 276 -19.89 -8.70 -24.39
N PHE A 277 -20.59 -7.60 -24.07
CA PHE A 277 -21.41 -7.44 -22.86
C PHE A 277 -22.55 -8.47 -22.74
N ALA A 278 -22.91 -9.14 -23.84
CA ALA A 278 -23.88 -10.25 -23.83
C ALA A 278 -23.30 -11.57 -23.26
N ARG A 279 -21.98 -11.68 -23.06
CA ARG A 279 -21.36 -12.80 -22.33
C ARG A 279 -21.10 -12.36 -20.89
N LYS A 280 -21.59 -13.13 -19.91
CA LYS A 280 -21.12 -13.03 -18.52
C LYS A 280 -19.60 -13.23 -18.52
N GLN A 281 -18.84 -12.14 -18.46
CA GLN A 281 -17.41 -12.18 -18.22
C GLN A 281 -17.21 -12.86 -16.85
N PRO A 282 -16.29 -13.83 -16.72
CA PRO A 282 -15.97 -14.41 -15.43
C PRO A 282 -15.47 -13.29 -14.50
N ASP A 283 -15.75 -13.40 -13.20
CA ASP A 283 -15.27 -12.43 -12.23
C ASP A 283 -13.74 -12.41 -12.23
N VAL A 284 -13.16 -11.29 -12.65
CA VAL A 284 -11.71 -11.08 -12.76
C VAL A 284 -10.98 -11.38 -11.46
N LEU A 285 -11.63 -11.16 -10.31
CA LEU A 285 -11.05 -11.42 -8.99
C LEU A 285 -11.13 -12.90 -8.56
N THR A 286 -11.55 -13.79 -9.46
CA THR A 286 -11.43 -15.25 -9.27
C THR A 286 -10.21 -15.83 -9.99
N ALA A 287 -9.36 -14.97 -10.57
CA ALA A 287 -8.12 -15.37 -11.21
C ALA A 287 -7.16 -16.07 -10.22
N HIS A 288 -6.33 -16.98 -10.74
CA HIS A 288 -5.33 -17.69 -9.96
C HIS A 288 -4.30 -16.74 -9.34
N ASP A 289 -3.94 -15.66 -10.06
CA ASP A 289 -3.07 -14.59 -9.56
C ASP A 289 -3.92 -13.35 -9.25
N LEU A 290 -4.55 -13.38 -8.07
CA LEU A 290 -5.39 -12.28 -7.60
C LEU A 290 -4.63 -10.95 -7.46
N PRO A 291 -3.39 -10.90 -6.90
CA PRO A 291 -2.62 -9.66 -6.84
C PRO A 291 -2.40 -9.02 -8.22
N ALA A 292 -2.01 -9.79 -9.24
CA ALA A 292 -1.82 -9.27 -10.59
C ALA A 292 -3.17 -8.80 -11.19
N ALA A 293 -4.22 -9.61 -11.08
CA ALA A 293 -5.53 -9.27 -11.60
C ALA A 293 -6.09 -7.97 -10.98
N PHE A 294 -5.94 -7.80 -9.65
CA PHE A 294 -6.35 -6.60 -8.94
C PHE A 294 -5.57 -5.37 -9.40
N LYS A 295 -4.25 -5.48 -9.54
CA LYS A 295 -3.39 -4.40 -10.04
C LYS A 295 -3.76 -3.99 -11.47
N ASP A 296 -3.98 -4.95 -12.36
CA ASP A 296 -4.19 -4.69 -13.78
C ASP A 296 -5.58 -4.10 -14.07
N HIS A 297 -6.61 -4.58 -13.37
CA HIS A 297 -7.99 -4.17 -13.63
C HIS A 297 -8.46 -3.04 -12.71
N TYR A 298 -7.88 -2.90 -11.51
CA TYR A 298 -8.24 -1.89 -10.52
C TYR A 298 -7.02 -1.09 -10.01
N PRO A 299 -6.16 -0.54 -10.89
CA PRO A 299 -4.92 0.10 -10.49
C PRO A 299 -5.11 1.29 -9.54
N LEU A 300 -6.19 2.07 -9.68
CA LEU A 300 -6.47 3.18 -8.76
C LEU A 300 -6.78 2.67 -7.34
N ALA A 301 -7.58 1.62 -7.21
CA ALA A 301 -7.86 0.98 -5.93
C ALA A 301 -6.59 0.39 -5.32
N ASN A 302 -5.77 -0.29 -6.14
CA ASN A 302 -4.50 -0.86 -5.71
C ASN A 302 -3.51 0.21 -5.21
N GLN A 303 -3.30 1.28 -5.98
CA GLN A 303 -2.41 2.37 -5.56
C GLN A 303 -2.97 3.13 -4.35
N SER A 304 -4.29 3.27 -4.25
CA SER A 304 -4.92 3.88 -3.07
C SER A 304 -4.69 3.05 -1.81
N LEU A 305 -4.81 1.71 -1.90
CA LEU A 305 -4.49 0.80 -0.80
C LEU A 305 -3.03 0.98 -0.35
N LEU A 306 -2.09 1.03 -1.30
CA LEU A 306 -0.67 1.26 -0.99
C LEU A 306 -0.46 2.62 -0.31
N LEU A 307 -1.05 3.69 -0.84
CA LEU A 307 -0.92 5.03 -0.27
C LEU A 307 -1.53 5.10 1.14
N ILE A 308 -2.71 4.51 1.37
CA ILE A 308 -3.33 4.41 2.71
C ILE A 308 -2.35 3.77 3.69
N LEU A 309 -1.73 2.64 3.32
CA LEU A 309 -0.80 1.94 4.19
C LEU A 309 0.47 2.74 4.47
N ILE A 310 1.02 3.44 3.46
CA ILE A 310 2.20 4.31 3.65
C ILE A 310 1.86 5.44 4.63
N LEU A 311 0.74 6.15 4.39
CA LEU A 311 0.29 7.27 5.22
C LEU A 311 -0.04 6.85 6.67
N THR A 312 -0.45 5.59 6.87
CA THR A 312 -0.85 5.09 8.20
C THR A 312 0.34 4.56 9.01
N ASN A 313 1.42 4.09 8.34
CA ASN A 313 2.48 3.32 9.00
C ASN A 313 3.88 3.96 9.02
N HIS A 314 4.23 4.91 8.14
CA HIS A 314 5.61 5.45 8.09
C HIS A 314 5.88 6.62 9.04
N TYR A 315 4.85 7.33 9.52
CA TYR A 315 4.99 8.43 10.47
C TYR A 315 4.18 8.12 11.73
N THR A 316 4.78 7.36 12.64
CA THR A 316 4.13 6.84 13.85
C THR A 316 4.58 7.52 15.13
N THR A 317 5.59 8.39 15.06
CA THR A 317 6.24 9.03 16.23
C THR A 317 5.50 10.29 16.74
N LYS A 318 4.48 10.78 16.02
CA LYS A 318 3.64 11.94 16.38
C LYS A 318 2.17 11.71 15.99
N ASP A 319 1.31 12.69 16.30
CA ASP A 319 -0.08 12.74 15.83
C ASP A 319 -0.13 12.62 14.30
N ASN A 320 -0.59 11.46 13.85
CA ASN A 320 -0.74 11.14 12.43
C ASN A 320 -2.21 11.37 12.03
N PRO A 321 -2.52 12.44 11.29
CA PRO A 321 -3.92 12.79 10.96
C PRO A 321 -4.60 11.74 10.09
N TYR A 322 -3.83 10.97 9.29
CA TYR A 322 -4.34 9.89 8.47
C TYR A 322 -4.78 8.69 9.32
N ARG A 323 -4.04 8.35 10.38
CA ARG A 323 -4.47 7.34 11.37
C ARG A 323 -5.74 7.77 12.09
N VAL A 324 -5.78 9.02 12.55
CA VAL A 324 -6.97 9.57 13.22
C VAL A 324 -8.18 9.47 12.28
N SER A 325 -8.01 9.89 11.02
CA SER A 325 -9.06 9.81 10.01
C SER A 325 -9.53 8.37 9.74
N LEU A 326 -8.61 7.44 9.45
CA LEU A 326 -8.93 6.03 9.14
C LEU A 326 -9.64 5.32 10.30
N PHE A 327 -9.18 5.54 11.53
CA PHE A 327 -9.74 4.86 12.70
C PHE A 327 -11.02 5.51 13.23
N GLY A 328 -11.27 6.78 12.90
CA GLY A 328 -12.49 7.50 13.24
C GLY A 328 -13.63 7.39 12.22
N CYS A 329 -13.44 6.68 11.09
CA CYS A 329 -14.48 6.56 10.08
C CYS A 329 -15.68 5.74 10.60
N ALA A 330 -16.87 6.07 10.11
CA ALA A 330 -18.13 5.44 10.52
C ALA A 330 -18.96 4.98 9.32
N ASP A 331 -19.90 4.08 9.57
CA ASP A 331 -20.80 3.62 8.53
C ASP A 331 -21.70 4.75 8.03
N SER A 332 -21.88 4.81 6.71
CA SER A 332 -22.79 5.75 6.06
C SER A 332 -24.27 5.44 6.36
N GLN A 333 -24.59 4.17 6.61
CA GLN A 333 -25.95 3.70 6.88
C GLN A 333 -26.29 3.62 8.38
N GLY A 334 -25.28 3.78 9.25
CA GLY A 334 -25.48 3.83 10.70
C GLY A 334 -26.37 5.01 11.10
N ALA A 335 -27.24 4.80 12.10
CA ALA A 335 -27.98 5.88 12.72
C ALA A 335 -26.99 7.00 13.11
N ALA A 336 -27.33 8.26 12.83
CA ALA A 336 -26.53 9.37 13.31
C ALA A 336 -26.40 9.21 14.83
N ASP A 337 -25.18 9.06 15.33
CA ASP A 337 -24.88 9.01 16.77
C ASP A 337 -25.38 10.31 17.41
N SER A 338 -26.66 10.37 17.74
CA SER A 338 -27.30 11.41 18.54
C SER A 338 -27.11 11.09 20.03
N SER A 339 -25.93 10.60 20.40
CA SER A 339 -25.55 10.28 21.78
C SER A 339 -24.47 11.25 22.25
N ALA A 340 -24.87 12.50 22.46
CA ALA A 340 -24.14 13.45 23.28
C ALA A 340 -24.18 13.09 24.79
N SER A 341 -24.26 11.80 25.15
CA SER A 341 -24.51 11.35 26.52
C SER A 341 -23.67 10.15 27.00
N SER A 342 -22.69 9.67 26.23
CA SER A 342 -21.71 8.70 26.71
C SER A 342 -20.57 9.44 27.45
N LYS A 343 -20.28 9.02 28.69
CA LYS A 343 -19.23 9.59 29.56
C LYS A 343 -17.81 9.13 29.20
N GLU A 344 -17.64 8.45 28.08
CA GLU A 344 -16.34 8.07 27.52
C GLU A 344 -16.04 8.97 26.31
N PRO A 345 -14.78 9.33 26.03
CA PRO A 345 -14.44 10.05 24.82
C PRO A 345 -14.61 9.11 23.62
N GLU A 346 -15.84 8.90 23.16
CA GLU A 346 -16.08 8.26 21.87
C GLU A 346 -15.36 9.08 20.80
N GLN A 347 -14.40 8.45 20.12
CA GLN A 347 -13.62 9.09 19.07
C GLN A 347 -14.58 9.70 18.05
N ALA A 348 -14.46 11.02 17.86
CA ALA A 348 -15.30 11.80 16.97
C ALA A 348 -15.29 11.18 15.56
N VAL A 349 -16.47 11.10 14.95
CA VAL A 349 -16.60 10.59 13.59
C VAL A 349 -15.85 11.51 12.63
N THR A 350 -14.93 10.95 11.85
CA THR A 350 -14.06 11.71 10.95
C THR A 350 -14.67 11.85 9.56
N PHE A 351 -15.16 10.75 8.99
CA PHE A 351 -15.95 10.71 7.75
C PHE A 351 -16.85 9.47 7.72
N LYS A 352 -17.81 9.45 6.78
CA LYS A 352 -18.71 8.32 6.56
C LYS A 352 -18.35 7.54 5.29
N ILE A 353 -18.48 6.22 5.33
CA ILE A 353 -18.30 5.31 4.19
C ILE A 353 -19.25 4.12 4.34
N ASP A 354 -19.72 3.55 3.23
CA ASP A 354 -20.53 2.33 3.24
C ASP A 354 -19.69 1.13 3.71
N PHE A 355 -19.92 0.69 4.96
CA PHE A 355 -19.21 -0.45 5.52
C PHE A 355 -19.53 -1.75 4.81
N SER A 356 -20.72 -1.88 4.19
CA SER A 356 -21.08 -3.06 3.41
C SER A 356 -20.23 -3.16 2.15
N SER A 357 -20.14 -2.08 1.37
CA SER A 357 -19.27 -2.02 0.19
C SER A 357 -17.81 -2.28 0.57
N LEU A 358 -17.31 -1.64 1.62
CA LEU A 358 -15.93 -1.81 2.07
C LEU A 358 -15.65 -3.27 2.52
N TYR A 359 -16.52 -3.84 3.34
CA TYR A 359 -16.39 -5.21 3.83
C TYR A 359 -16.39 -6.24 2.69
N ASN A 360 -17.35 -6.13 1.76
CA ASN A 360 -17.44 -7.02 0.61
C ASN A 360 -16.19 -6.93 -0.28
N THR A 361 -15.69 -5.72 -0.50
CA THR A 361 -14.43 -5.51 -1.22
C THR A 361 -13.27 -6.17 -0.49
N LEU A 362 -13.08 -5.89 0.81
CA LEU A 362 -12.00 -6.50 1.59
C LEU A 362 -12.05 -8.03 1.56
N CYS A 363 -13.23 -8.65 1.68
CA CYS A 363 -13.39 -10.11 1.59
C CYS A 363 -12.90 -10.67 0.25
N ARG A 364 -13.17 -9.97 -0.87
CA ARG A 364 -12.78 -10.42 -2.21
C ARG A 364 -11.27 -10.36 -2.45
N ILE A 365 -10.56 -9.46 -1.78
CA ILE A 365 -9.12 -9.23 -1.98
C ILE A 365 -8.27 -9.49 -0.73
N VAL A 366 -8.80 -10.17 0.30
CA VAL A 366 -8.12 -10.37 1.59
C VAL A 366 -6.86 -11.23 1.50
N THR A 367 -6.72 -12.05 0.46
CA THR A 367 -5.51 -12.86 0.21
C THR A 367 -4.36 -12.05 -0.40
N ILE A 368 -4.55 -10.75 -0.64
CA ILE A 368 -3.47 -9.81 -0.95
C ILE A 368 -2.89 -9.28 0.37
N ASP A 369 -1.56 -9.41 0.57
CA ASP A 369 -0.85 -9.01 1.80
C ASP A 369 -1.25 -7.62 2.32
N GLN A 370 -1.31 -6.64 1.42
CA GLN A 370 -1.65 -5.26 1.74
C GLN A 370 -3.09 -5.12 2.23
N THR A 371 -4.03 -5.88 1.67
CA THR A 371 -5.42 -5.89 2.12
C THR A 371 -5.52 -6.51 3.51
N THR A 372 -4.83 -7.63 3.76
CA THR A 372 -4.82 -8.26 5.09
C THR A 372 -4.32 -7.28 6.15
N LEU A 373 -3.29 -6.49 5.84
CA LEU A 373 -2.77 -5.45 6.73
C LEU A 373 -3.80 -4.34 6.99
N LEU A 374 -4.49 -3.85 5.95
CA LEU A 374 -5.55 -2.85 6.11
C LEU A 374 -6.71 -3.39 6.97
N LEU A 375 -7.13 -4.62 6.72
CA LEU A 375 -8.17 -5.30 7.50
C LEU A 375 -7.77 -5.40 8.97
N TYR A 376 -6.55 -5.83 9.27
CA TYR A 376 -6.01 -5.85 10.63
C TYR A 376 -6.09 -4.46 11.28
N LEU A 377 -5.62 -3.41 10.59
CA LEU A 377 -5.64 -2.05 11.11
C LEU A 377 -7.06 -1.57 11.44
N LEU A 378 -8.04 -1.86 10.57
CA LEU A 378 -9.44 -1.51 10.78
C LEU A 378 -10.06 -2.31 11.93
N LEU A 379 -9.89 -3.63 11.98
CA LEU A 379 -10.44 -4.46 13.05
C LEU A 379 -9.86 -4.09 14.42
N HIS A 380 -8.55 -3.82 14.50
CA HIS A 380 -7.88 -3.54 15.76
C HIS A 380 -8.14 -2.11 16.27
N ARG A 381 -8.28 -1.12 15.39
CA ARG A 381 -8.30 0.30 15.78
C ARG A 381 -9.62 1.02 15.51
N ASN A 382 -10.49 0.51 14.63
CA ASN A 382 -11.81 1.07 14.38
C ASN A 382 -12.89 0.17 15.00
N GLN A 383 -13.33 0.52 16.21
CA GLN A 383 -14.33 -0.24 16.96
C GLN A 383 -15.70 -0.31 16.27
N ARG A 384 -16.06 0.70 15.47
CA ARG A 384 -17.32 0.71 14.70
C ARG A 384 -17.26 -0.33 13.59
N PHE A 385 -16.15 -0.38 12.85
CA PHE A 385 -15.94 -1.37 11.80
C PHE A 385 -15.83 -2.79 12.37
N TYR A 386 -15.12 -2.98 13.48
CA TYR A 386 -15.07 -4.26 14.19
C TYR A 386 -16.48 -4.78 14.53
N LYS A 387 -17.31 -3.96 15.21
CA LYS A 387 -18.70 -4.32 15.54
C LYS A 387 -19.54 -4.63 14.30
N TYR A 388 -19.35 -3.86 13.22
CA TYR A 388 -20.01 -4.13 11.94
C TYR A 388 -19.64 -5.51 11.40
N VAL A 389 -18.35 -5.88 11.40
CA VAL A 389 -17.87 -7.19 10.93
C VAL A 389 -18.42 -8.32 11.79
N MET A 390 -18.42 -8.18 13.12
CA MET A 390 -18.98 -9.20 14.03
C MET A 390 -20.49 -9.43 13.84
N ALA A 391 -21.22 -8.44 13.32
CA ALA A 391 -22.65 -8.54 13.05
C ALA A 391 -22.99 -9.17 11.69
N GLN A 392 -22.01 -9.46 10.84
CA GLN A 392 -22.25 -10.02 9.51
C GLN A 392 -22.65 -11.50 9.57
N GLN A 393 -23.61 -11.91 8.74
CA GLN A 393 -24.06 -13.30 8.64
C GLN A 393 -23.21 -14.14 7.66
N ASN A 394 -22.51 -13.48 6.75
CA ASN A 394 -21.71 -14.07 5.68
C ASN A 394 -20.22 -14.19 6.04
N LEU A 395 -19.90 -14.52 7.30
CA LEU A 395 -18.53 -14.63 7.82
C LEU A 395 -17.63 -15.55 6.97
N GLN A 396 -18.21 -16.57 6.33
CA GLN A 396 -17.48 -17.47 5.42
C GLN A 396 -16.79 -16.75 4.26
N GLN A 397 -17.31 -15.60 3.80
CA GLN A 397 -16.68 -14.83 2.72
C GLN A 397 -15.35 -14.21 3.15
N LEU A 398 -15.20 -13.91 4.44
CA LEU A 398 -13.95 -13.40 5.01
C LEU A 398 -13.03 -14.54 5.47
N VAL A 399 -13.59 -15.50 6.21
CA VAL A 399 -12.79 -16.53 6.89
C VAL A 399 -12.21 -17.54 5.89
N ILE A 400 -12.98 -18.00 4.89
CA ILE A 400 -12.49 -19.03 3.96
C ILE A 400 -11.22 -18.59 3.21
N PRO A 401 -11.16 -17.39 2.60
CA PRO A 401 -9.93 -16.97 1.92
C PRO A 401 -8.73 -16.84 2.86
N ILE A 402 -8.93 -16.38 4.11
CA ILE A 402 -7.86 -16.33 5.14
C ILE A 402 -7.37 -17.75 5.46
N LEU A 403 -8.28 -18.72 5.59
CA LEU A 403 -7.93 -20.12 5.80
C LEU A 403 -7.15 -20.70 4.61
N GLN A 404 -7.48 -20.31 3.38
CA GLN A 404 -6.75 -20.73 2.18
C GLN A 404 -5.32 -20.16 2.18
N THR A 405 -5.12 -18.90 2.58
CA THR A 405 -3.78 -18.33 2.78
C THR A 405 -2.97 -19.14 3.80
N LEU A 406 -3.54 -19.43 4.97
CA LEU A 406 -2.85 -20.22 6.00
C LEU A 406 -2.59 -21.68 5.59
N TYR A 407 -3.50 -22.27 4.80
CA TYR A 407 -3.34 -23.61 4.27
C TYR A 407 -2.19 -23.72 3.26
N ASN A 408 -2.05 -22.68 2.41
CA ASN A 408 -0.97 -22.49 1.44
C ASN A 408 0.19 -21.65 2.01
N ALA A 409 0.42 -21.73 3.33
CA ALA A 409 1.54 -21.07 4.00
C ALA A 409 2.91 -21.24 3.31
N PRO A 410 3.27 -22.41 2.73
CA PRO A 410 4.55 -22.54 2.01
C PRO A 410 4.73 -21.59 0.82
N ASP A 411 3.63 -21.14 0.21
CA ASP A 411 3.63 -20.24 -0.95
C ASP A 411 3.43 -18.77 -0.54
N SER A 412 3.26 -18.49 0.76
CA SER A 412 2.97 -17.16 1.31
C SER A 412 4.16 -16.59 2.08
N THR A 413 4.26 -15.26 2.17
CA THR A 413 5.30 -14.62 2.98
C THR A 413 5.03 -14.83 4.48
N SER A 414 6.08 -14.90 5.31
CA SER A 414 5.90 -15.04 6.77
C SER A 414 5.02 -13.93 7.34
N HIS A 415 5.21 -12.69 6.88
CA HIS A 415 4.41 -11.53 7.30
C HIS A 415 2.92 -11.71 6.97
N HIS A 416 2.59 -12.26 5.80
CA HIS A 416 1.21 -12.51 5.41
C HIS A 416 0.55 -13.60 6.26
N ILE A 417 1.31 -14.65 6.60
CA ILE A 417 0.86 -15.70 7.52
C ILE A 417 0.56 -15.10 8.90
N TYR A 418 1.46 -14.28 9.47
CA TYR A 418 1.21 -13.65 10.77
C TYR A 418 -0.01 -12.74 10.74
N MET A 419 -0.13 -11.87 9.73
CA MET A 419 -1.27 -10.95 9.62
C MET A 419 -2.59 -11.71 9.50
N SER A 420 -2.63 -12.77 8.68
CA SER A 420 -3.79 -13.65 8.54
C SER A 420 -4.18 -14.30 9.87
N LEU A 421 -3.20 -14.78 10.64
CA LEU A 421 -3.42 -15.40 11.93
C LEU A 421 -3.86 -14.38 13.00
N ILE A 422 -3.28 -13.18 13.02
CA ILE A 422 -3.69 -12.09 13.91
C ILE A 422 -5.13 -11.67 13.62
N VAL A 423 -5.53 -11.60 12.35
CA VAL A 423 -6.93 -11.36 11.98
C VAL A 423 -7.83 -12.46 12.55
N LEU A 424 -7.49 -13.75 12.36
CA LEU A 424 -8.27 -14.84 12.96
C LEU A 424 -8.32 -14.77 14.48
N LEU A 425 -7.22 -14.36 15.14
CA LEU A 425 -7.17 -14.18 16.58
C LEU A 425 -8.16 -13.10 17.03
N ILE A 426 -8.13 -11.92 16.43
CA ILE A 426 -9.06 -10.82 16.72
C ILE A 426 -10.52 -11.25 16.50
N LEU A 427 -10.80 -12.00 15.43
CA LEU A 427 -12.15 -12.52 15.16
C LEU A 427 -12.58 -13.54 16.24
N SER A 428 -11.67 -14.45 16.62
CA SER A 428 -11.96 -15.50 17.60
C SER A 428 -12.21 -14.99 19.02
N GLU A 429 -11.80 -13.76 19.35
CA GLU A 429 -12.08 -13.17 20.67
C GLU A 429 -13.58 -12.87 20.89
N ASP A 430 -14.39 -12.83 19.82
CA ASP A 430 -15.84 -12.60 19.93
C ASP A 430 -16.65 -13.90 20.07
N ASP A 431 -17.46 -13.99 21.13
CA ASP A 431 -18.29 -15.16 21.41
C ASP A 431 -19.36 -15.44 20.34
N ASN A 432 -19.89 -14.41 19.68
CA ASN A 432 -20.91 -14.58 18.65
C ASN A 432 -20.27 -15.07 17.35
N PHE A 433 -19.09 -14.58 17.01
CA PHE A 433 -18.27 -15.12 15.92
C PHE A 433 -18.05 -16.62 16.14
N ASN A 434 -17.57 -17.01 17.32
CA ASN A 434 -17.30 -18.41 17.66
C ASN A 434 -18.53 -19.30 17.50
N LYS A 435 -19.71 -18.87 17.95
CA LYS A 435 -20.97 -19.61 17.74
C LYS A 435 -21.32 -19.70 16.26
N SER A 436 -21.30 -18.57 15.56
CA SER A 436 -21.73 -18.45 14.16
C SER A 436 -20.89 -19.33 13.23
N VAL A 437 -19.57 -19.37 13.40
CA VAL A 437 -18.71 -20.20 12.54
C VAL A 437 -18.97 -21.69 12.71
N HIS A 438 -19.42 -22.15 13.88
CA HIS A 438 -19.78 -23.56 14.09
C HIS A 438 -21.17 -23.91 13.53
N GLU A 439 -22.05 -22.93 13.34
CA GLU A 439 -23.38 -23.11 12.73
C GLU A 439 -23.34 -23.07 11.19
N ILE A 440 -22.37 -22.37 10.60
CA ILE A 440 -22.21 -22.29 9.14
C ILE A 440 -21.70 -23.64 8.59
N ILE A 441 -22.58 -24.41 7.95
CA ILE A 441 -22.22 -25.68 7.29
C ILE A 441 -21.74 -25.43 5.87
N LEU A 442 -20.50 -25.83 5.60
CA LEU A 442 -19.87 -25.83 4.29
C LEU A 442 -20.02 -27.19 3.63
N LYS A 443 -20.21 -27.19 2.32
CA LYS A 443 -20.33 -28.41 1.50
C LYS A 443 -19.24 -28.44 0.44
N ASN A 444 -18.74 -29.64 0.15
CA ASN A 444 -17.79 -29.90 -0.94
C ASN A 444 -16.53 -29.01 -0.88
N ILE A 445 -15.75 -29.14 0.19
CA ILE A 445 -14.46 -28.44 0.30
C ILE A 445 -13.45 -29.08 -0.68
N THR A 446 -13.10 -28.37 -1.75
CA THR A 446 -12.25 -28.89 -2.83
C THR A 446 -10.76 -28.63 -2.63
N TRP A 447 -10.38 -27.62 -1.85
CA TRP A 447 -9.00 -27.18 -1.70
C TRP A 447 -8.26 -27.82 -0.52
N TYR A 448 -8.98 -28.42 0.44
CA TYR A 448 -8.40 -29.19 1.54
C TYR A 448 -8.11 -30.61 1.06
N THR A 449 -6.83 -31.02 1.01
CA THR A 449 -6.43 -32.23 0.26
C THR A 449 -6.07 -33.42 1.13
N GLU A 450 -5.90 -33.27 2.44
CA GLU A 450 -5.54 -34.37 3.34
C GLU A 450 -6.67 -35.39 3.53
N ARG A 451 -7.93 -34.95 3.35
CA ARG A 451 -9.10 -35.80 3.38
C ARG A 451 -10.26 -35.17 2.62
N SER A 452 -10.99 -35.96 1.83
CA SER A 452 -12.26 -35.54 1.27
C SER A 452 -13.29 -35.35 2.38
N ILE A 453 -13.85 -34.15 2.49
CA ILE A 453 -14.83 -33.76 3.49
C ILE A 453 -16.08 -33.27 2.76
N SER A 454 -17.16 -34.05 2.85
CA SER A 454 -18.43 -33.72 2.19
C SER A 454 -19.13 -32.53 2.84
N GLU A 455 -19.23 -32.54 4.17
CA GLU A 455 -19.85 -31.48 4.97
C GLU A 455 -19.04 -31.25 6.25
N ILE A 456 -18.81 -29.98 6.58
CA ILE A 456 -18.11 -29.56 7.80
C ILE A 456 -18.54 -28.14 8.17
N SER A 457 -18.58 -27.81 9.46
CA SER A 457 -18.77 -26.42 9.85
C SER A 457 -17.54 -25.56 9.49
N LEU A 458 -17.74 -24.27 9.26
CA LEU A 458 -16.64 -23.33 9.04
C LEU A 458 -15.66 -23.35 10.22
N GLY A 459 -16.17 -23.41 11.46
CA GLY A 459 -15.35 -23.56 12.67
C GLY A 459 -14.56 -24.87 12.67
N GLY A 460 -15.14 -25.99 12.21
CA GLY A 460 -14.42 -27.25 12.04
C GLY A 460 -13.28 -27.16 11.02
N LEU A 461 -13.51 -26.46 9.91
CA LEU A 461 -12.47 -26.22 8.90
C LEU A 461 -11.35 -25.30 9.42
N LEU A 462 -11.71 -24.26 10.17
CA LEU A 462 -10.77 -23.37 10.83
C LEU A 462 -9.85 -24.17 11.77
N ILE A 463 -10.40 -25.03 12.61
CA ILE A 463 -9.61 -25.89 13.50
C ILE A 463 -8.62 -26.75 12.71
N LEU A 464 -9.05 -27.39 11.61
CA LEU A 464 -8.17 -28.22 10.79
C LEU A 464 -7.00 -27.43 10.21
N VAL A 465 -7.26 -26.22 9.70
CA VAL A 465 -6.23 -25.35 9.14
C VAL A 465 -5.28 -24.86 10.23
N VAL A 466 -5.78 -24.44 11.39
CA VAL A 466 -4.92 -23.99 12.51
C VAL A 466 -4.05 -25.14 13.02
N ILE A 467 -4.57 -26.37 13.15
CA ILE A 467 -3.77 -27.56 13.49
C ILE A 467 -2.66 -27.78 12.45
N ARG A 468 -2.97 -27.67 11.16
CA ARG A 468 -1.99 -27.79 10.08
C ARG A 468 -0.93 -26.69 10.18
N THR A 469 -1.31 -25.44 10.48
CA THR A 469 -0.38 -24.32 10.68
C THR A 469 0.54 -24.57 11.87
N ILE A 470 0.03 -25.09 13.00
CA ILE A 470 0.84 -25.52 14.14
C ILE A 470 1.84 -26.61 13.72
N GLN A 471 1.38 -27.65 13.02
CA GLN A 471 2.24 -28.75 12.56
C GLN A 471 3.33 -28.27 11.60
N TYR A 472 2.98 -27.40 10.65
CA TYR A 472 3.94 -26.78 9.73
C TYR A 472 5.00 -25.98 10.49
N ASN A 473 4.56 -25.13 11.44
CA ASN A 473 5.46 -24.34 12.26
C ASN A 473 6.42 -25.23 13.07
N MET A 474 5.92 -26.28 13.71
CA MET A 474 6.74 -27.21 14.51
C MET A 474 7.84 -27.92 13.69
N LEU A 475 7.55 -28.21 12.42
CA LEU A 475 8.43 -28.99 11.53
C LEU A 475 9.42 -28.11 10.76
N LYS A 476 9.03 -26.86 10.43
CA LYS A 476 9.80 -26.00 9.51
C LYS A 476 10.31 -24.73 10.17
N MET A 477 9.42 -23.96 10.79
CA MET A 477 9.70 -22.56 11.17
C MET A 477 10.21 -22.42 12.62
N ARG A 478 9.75 -23.28 13.54
CA ARG A 478 10.05 -23.26 14.98
C ARG A 478 9.80 -21.89 15.63
N ASP A 479 8.76 -21.19 15.19
CA ASP A 479 8.44 -19.86 15.67
C ASP A 479 7.51 -19.91 16.90
N LYS A 480 7.97 -19.36 18.03
CA LYS A 480 7.17 -19.32 19.27
C LYS A 480 5.89 -18.48 19.13
N TYR A 481 5.97 -17.32 18.50
CA TYR A 481 4.86 -16.38 18.36
C TYR A 481 3.72 -16.98 17.52
N LEU A 482 4.06 -17.68 16.43
CA LEU A 482 3.07 -18.35 15.58
C LEU A 482 2.34 -19.48 16.34
N HIS A 483 3.04 -20.19 17.23
CA HIS A 483 2.41 -21.19 18.11
C HIS A 483 1.42 -20.55 19.08
N THR A 484 1.84 -19.51 19.81
CA THR A 484 0.99 -18.82 20.78
C THR A 484 -0.28 -18.27 20.12
N ASN A 485 -0.18 -17.62 18.97
CA ASN A 485 -1.35 -17.07 18.28
C ASN A 485 -2.32 -18.16 17.79
N CYS A 486 -1.81 -19.26 17.22
CA CYS A 486 -2.65 -20.39 16.79
C CYS A 486 -3.43 -21.00 17.96
N LEU A 487 -2.76 -21.19 19.08
CA LEU A 487 -3.36 -21.79 20.26
C LEU A 487 -4.35 -20.85 20.94
N ALA A 488 -4.02 -19.56 21.03
CA ALA A 488 -4.95 -18.56 21.56
C ALA A 488 -6.25 -18.53 20.75
N ALA A 489 -6.16 -18.61 19.41
CA ALA A 489 -7.35 -18.71 18.56
C ALA A 489 -8.16 -19.99 18.84
N LEU A 490 -7.51 -21.16 19.01
CA LEU A 490 -8.21 -22.40 19.37
C LEU A 490 -8.83 -22.34 20.77
N ALA A 491 -8.11 -21.75 21.74
CA ALA A 491 -8.58 -21.59 23.11
C ALA A 491 -9.82 -20.70 23.17
N ASN A 492 -9.82 -19.57 22.46
CA ASN A 492 -10.97 -18.68 22.37
C ASN A 492 -12.21 -19.42 21.82
N MET A 493 -12.03 -20.28 20.81
CA MET A 493 -13.13 -21.02 20.18
C MET A 493 -13.59 -22.26 20.98
N SER A 494 -12.75 -22.78 21.88
CA SER A 494 -12.93 -24.08 22.55
C SER A 494 -14.27 -24.21 23.29
N GLY A 495 -14.81 -23.11 23.83
CA GLY A 495 -16.12 -23.09 24.49
C GLY A 495 -17.29 -23.51 23.58
N GLN A 496 -17.11 -23.48 22.25
CA GLN A 496 -18.10 -23.89 21.25
C GLN A 496 -17.82 -25.26 20.61
N PHE A 497 -16.81 -26.01 21.08
CA PHE A 497 -16.44 -27.32 20.52
C PHE A 497 -17.48 -28.38 20.89
N ARG A 498 -18.58 -28.41 20.13
CA ARG A 498 -19.69 -29.34 20.30
C ARG A 498 -19.98 -30.02 18.97
N SER A 499 -20.21 -31.33 19.01
CA SER A 499 -20.57 -32.12 17.81
C SER A 499 -19.60 -31.89 16.63
N LEU A 500 -18.30 -31.75 16.93
CA LEU A 500 -17.28 -31.57 15.90
C LEU A 500 -17.29 -32.76 14.92
N HIS A 501 -16.99 -32.48 13.65
CA HIS A 501 -16.84 -33.54 12.66
C HIS A 501 -15.78 -34.57 13.15
N PRO A 502 -16.00 -35.89 13.03
CA PRO A 502 -15.13 -36.91 13.64
C PRO A 502 -13.66 -36.78 13.27
N TYR A 503 -13.38 -36.35 12.03
CA TYR A 503 -12.03 -36.08 11.58
C TYR A 503 -11.35 -34.93 12.33
N VAL A 504 -12.08 -33.86 12.66
CA VAL A 504 -11.56 -32.71 13.43
C VAL A 504 -11.16 -33.17 14.83
N ALA A 505 -12.05 -33.89 15.51
CA ALA A 505 -11.76 -34.46 16.82
C ALA A 505 -10.55 -35.40 16.78
N GLN A 506 -10.45 -36.26 15.76
CA GLN A 506 -9.29 -37.13 15.55
C GLN A 506 -8.00 -36.32 15.37
N ARG A 507 -8.01 -35.23 14.61
CA ARG A 507 -6.84 -34.37 14.38
C ARG A 507 -6.41 -33.61 15.64
N LEU A 508 -7.35 -33.17 16.49
CA LEU A 508 -7.04 -32.57 17.79
C LEU A 508 -6.30 -33.58 18.69
N VAL A 509 -6.82 -34.80 18.82
CA VAL A 509 -6.17 -35.87 19.61
C VAL A 509 -4.80 -36.24 19.01
N SER A 510 -4.69 -36.29 17.68
CA SER A 510 -3.42 -36.58 16.99
C SER A 510 -2.37 -35.47 17.23
N LEU A 511 -2.80 -34.20 17.30
CA LEU A 511 -1.93 -33.07 17.63
C LEU A 511 -1.38 -33.24 19.05
N PHE A 512 -2.26 -33.50 20.03
CA PHE A 512 -1.85 -33.78 21.41
C PHE A 512 -0.81 -34.92 21.49
N GLU A 513 -1.11 -36.06 20.86
CA GLU A 513 -0.21 -37.22 20.86
C GLU A 513 1.17 -36.88 20.27
N THR A 514 1.19 -36.10 19.19
CA THR A 514 2.43 -35.67 18.52
C THR A 514 3.25 -34.75 19.42
N LEU A 515 2.60 -33.79 20.06
CA LEU A 515 3.22 -32.87 21.01
C LEU A 515 3.78 -33.61 22.23
N ALA A 516 3.02 -34.54 22.80
CA ALA A 516 3.40 -35.30 23.98
C ALA A 516 4.61 -36.21 23.71
N LYS A 517 4.62 -36.88 22.54
CA LYS A 517 5.77 -37.67 22.09
C LYS A 517 7.01 -36.81 21.86
N LYS A 518 6.86 -35.60 21.32
CA LYS A 518 7.98 -34.67 21.12
C LYS A 518 8.52 -34.17 22.47
N HIS A 519 7.63 -33.91 23.43
CA HIS A 519 8.00 -33.47 24.79
C HIS A 519 8.79 -34.54 25.51
N ALA A 520 8.27 -35.77 25.55
CA ALA A 520 8.96 -36.89 26.18
C ALA A 520 10.37 -37.13 25.58
N ARG A 521 10.52 -36.96 24.25
CA ARG A 521 11.83 -37.09 23.58
C ARG A 521 12.79 -35.96 23.97
N LEU A 522 12.33 -34.71 24.00
CA LEU A 522 13.15 -33.55 24.37
C LEU A 522 13.55 -33.60 25.86
N ASP A 523 12.63 -33.93 26.76
CA ASP A 523 12.91 -34.13 28.18
C ASP A 523 13.96 -35.23 28.40
N GLN A 524 13.86 -36.36 27.67
CA GLN A 524 14.86 -37.42 27.74
C GLN A 524 16.24 -36.97 27.24
N GLN A 525 16.29 -36.17 26.16
CA GLN A 525 17.54 -35.63 25.62
C GLN A 525 18.20 -34.61 26.56
N LEU A 526 17.43 -33.81 27.29
CA LEU A 526 17.94 -32.85 28.27
C LEU A 526 18.42 -33.53 29.57
N ARG A 527 17.82 -34.68 29.95
CA ARG A 527 18.24 -35.46 31.12
C ARG A 527 19.50 -36.31 30.90
N GLN A 528 19.79 -36.73 29.66
CA GLN A 528 20.98 -37.54 29.35
C GLN A 528 22.33 -36.84 29.65
N PRO A 529 22.56 -35.57 29.29
CA PRO A 529 23.79 -34.84 29.64
C PRO A 529 23.97 -34.67 31.16
N ALA A 530 22.88 -34.43 31.90
CA ALA A 530 22.92 -34.25 33.35
C ALA A 530 23.27 -35.53 34.12
N ALA A 531 22.82 -36.70 33.62
CA ALA A 531 23.12 -38.00 34.22
C ALA A 531 24.57 -38.44 34.00
N VAL A 532 25.19 -38.08 32.86
CA VAL A 532 26.60 -38.40 32.57
C VAL A 532 27.55 -37.49 33.36
N ALA A 533 27.21 -36.22 33.57
CA ALA A 533 28.00 -35.30 34.39
C ALA A 533 27.95 -35.63 35.90
N ALA A 534 26.85 -36.21 36.39
CA ALA A 534 26.69 -36.58 37.80
C ALA A 534 27.42 -37.89 38.18
N ASN A 535 27.72 -38.77 37.22
CA ASN A 535 28.29 -40.10 37.47
C ASN A 535 29.79 -40.23 37.25
N GLY A 536 30.53 -39.13 36.97
CA GLY A 536 32.00 -39.11 37.05
C GLY A 536 32.79 -40.02 36.10
N ASP A 537 32.15 -40.77 35.20
CA ASP A 537 32.83 -41.67 34.28
C ASP A 537 33.13 -40.99 32.94
N ALA A 538 34.35 -40.45 32.84
CA ALA A 538 34.90 -39.79 31.65
C ALA A 538 35.22 -40.76 30.48
N SER A 539 34.75 -42.00 30.49
CA SER A 539 35.14 -43.04 29.52
C SER A 539 34.02 -43.58 28.62
N ALA A 540 32.78 -43.10 28.77
CA ALA A 540 31.66 -43.50 27.90
C ALA A 540 31.09 -42.31 27.12
N ALA A 541 31.95 -41.53 26.47
CA ALA A 541 31.52 -40.62 25.41
C ALA A 541 31.20 -41.42 24.14
N VAL A 542 30.11 -42.20 24.18
CA VAL A 542 29.44 -42.61 22.94
C VAL A 542 28.87 -41.34 22.35
N ALA A 543 29.54 -40.83 21.32
CA ALA A 543 29.08 -39.74 20.49
C ALA A 543 27.74 -40.14 19.84
N VAL A 544 26.65 -39.94 20.56
CA VAL A 544 25.33 -39.80 19.96
C VAL A 544 25.44 -38.55 19.09
N PRO A 545 25.05 -38.58 17.81
CA PRO A 545 25.10 -37.39 16.98
C PRO A 545 24.13 -36.39 17.60
N ILE A 546 24.67 -35.45 18.37
CA ILE A 546 24.07 -34.14 18.58
C ILE A 546 23.72 -33.70 17.17
N VAL A 547 22.42 -33.52 16.88
CA VAL A 547 22.02 -32.83 15.66
C VAL A 547 22.76 -31.50 15.72
N ALA A 548 23.79 -31.38 14.89
CA ALA A 548 24.70 -30.25 14.93
C ALA A 548 23.89 -28.96 14.81
N GLY A 549 23.83 -28.18 15.90
CA GLY A 549 23.42 -26.78 15.83
C GLY A 549 22.41 -26.24 16.84
N SER A 550 21.79 -27.00 17.76
CA SER A 550 20.88 -26.41 18.76
C SER A 550 21.56 -26.23 20.12
N ASN A 551 21.67 -24.97 20.57
CA ASN A 551 22.23 -24.60 21.87
C ASN A 551 21.33 -25.20 22.99
N PRO A 552 21.85 -25.70 24.13
CA PRO A 552 21.02 -26.19 25.25
C PRO A 552 19.98 -25.18 25.75
N ASP A 553 20.27 -23.88 25.67
CA ASP A 553 19.29 -22.82 25.97
C ASP A 553 18.12 -22.80 24.97
N ASP A 554 18.38 -23.04 23.68
CA ASP A 554 17.34 -23.15 22.65
C ASP A 554 16.46 -24.38 22.89
N MET A 555 17.06 -25.49 23.35
CA MET A 555 16.32 -26.71 23.69
C MET A 555 15.42 -26.54 24.92
N LEU A 556 15.88 -25.78 25.93
CA LEU A 556 15.07 -25.44 27.11
C LEU A 556 13.91 -24.51 26.73
N GLN A 557 14.18 -23.53 25.86
CA GLN A 557 13.14 -22.65 25.34
C GLN A 557 12.11 -23.44 24.53
N ASP A 558 12.53 -24.32 23.62
CA ASP A 558 11.66 -25.22 22.84
C ASP A 558 10.80 -26.11 23.76
N LEU A 559 11.37 -26.64 24.84
CA LEU A 559 10.65 -27.44 25.83
C LEU A 559 9.56 -26.60 26.52
N SER A 560 9.89 -25.38 26.96
CA SER A 560 8.92 -24.49 27.62
C SER A 560 7.73 -24.13 26.73
N VAL A 561 7.97 -23.87 25.43
CA VAL A 561 6.89 -23.62 24.47
C VAL A 561 6.03 -24.86 24.32
N LEU A 562 6.66 -26.04 24.20
CA LEU A 562 5.94 -27.29 24.03
C LEU A 562 5.08 -27.66 25.23
N GLU A 563 5.52 -27.36 26.45
CA GLU A 563 4.73 -27.53 27.69
C GLU A 563 3.52 -26.62 27.73
N GLU A 564 3.69 -25.35 27.38
CA GLU A 564 2.60 -24.37 27.29
C GLU A 564 1.57 -24.80 26.22
N VAL A 565 2.05 -25.24 25.06
CA VAL A 565 1.21 -25.78 23.98
C VAL A 565 0.44 -27.02 24.44
N LEU A 566 1.12 -27.97 25.10
CA LEU A 566 0.49 -29.19 25.60
C LEU A 566 -0.58 -28.91 26.63
N ARG A 567 -0.31 -27.99 27.55
CA ARG A 567 -1.27 -27.58 28.56
C ARG A 567 -2.52 -26.99 27.93
N MET A 568 -2.35 -26.09 26.96
CA MET A 568 -3.51 -25.46 26.31
C MET A 568 -4.33 -26.47 25.50
N VAL A 569 -3.68 -27.41 24.80
CA VAL A 569 -4.36 -28.49 24.08
C VAL A 569 -5.08 -29.46 25.03
N LEU A 570 -4.65 -29.61 26.28
CA LEU A 570 -5.35 -30.40 27.30
C LEU A 570 -6.55 -29.67 27.92
N GLU A 571 -6.50 -28.34 27.97
CA GLU A 571 -7.60 -27.50 28.46
C GLU A 571 -8.74 -27.40 27.44
N ILE A 572 -8.42 -27.48 26.14
CA ILE A 572 -9.34 -27.55 24.99
C ILE A 572 -9.94 -28.95 24.87
#